data_AF-A0AAU3EHI2-F1
#
_entry.id   AF-A0AAU3EHI2-F1
#
_cell.length_a   1.000
_cell.length_b   1.000
_cell.length_c   1.000
_cell.angle_alpha   90.00
_cell.angle_beta   90.00
_cell.angle_gamma   90.00
#
_symmetry.space_group_name_H-M   'P 1'
#
loop_
_entity.id
_entity.type
_entity.pdbx_description
1 polymer ?
#
loop_
_entity_poly.entity_id
_entity_poly.type
_entity_poly.pdbx_seq_one_letter_code
_entity_poly.pdbx_strand_id
1 'polypeptide(L)'
;MSHSLMPRDEGNLPALSAPPLIRLDAYVAEDGSTVVNGHLLEMGGGVRPPNEAILDAITMFARTLGAPVAATVIDRSVQQVARLRVYPDGSSRTIAEEEDLPPGPERTAAEEEAFPPLARVERIIQHARREELHAAFVMASALREHLTLRRGAEDELSMEARAIEAYIAYLRGDYMISTVLALTVARIRCRTDLSRAAPEVARATAAWQRMSGEGQVGTRGQELLHMWERLAAEGHLQEASHHAMAQAVRSRLERGSQYPHGPAAPASAPALTAAQGPSQGTAQGPPQGPAQGPVAPEDKPLAPTRRGLRRFTRWPGRSAG
;
A
#
# COMPACT_ATOMS: atom_id res chain seq x y z
N MET A 1 11.87 68.54 9.22
CA MET A 1 12.89 67.50 8.96
C MET A 1 12.38 66.22 9.61
N SER A 2 11.75 65.36 8.80
CA SER A 2 11.03 64.18 9.28
C SER A 2 11.97 62.98 9.27
N HIS A 3 12.23 62.43 10.45
CA HIS A 3 13.00 61.19 10.61
C HIS A 3 12.11 60.01 10.22
N SER A 4 12.46 59.36 9.10
CA SER A 4 11.84 58.13 8.62
C SER A 4 12.45 56.94 9.38
N LEU A 5 11.60 56.20 10.07
CA LEU A 5 11.87 54.89 10.66
C LEU A 5 12.01 53.86 9.53
N MET A 6 13.24 53.43 9.24
CA MET A 6 13.46 52.21 8.45
C MET A 6 13.19 50.98 9.33
N PRO A 7 12.38 50.01 8.85
CA PRO A 7 12.08 48.79 9.59
C PRO A 7 13.30 47.87 9.64
N ARG A 8 13.43 47.15 10.75
CA ARG A 8 14.40 46.05 10.91
C ARG A 8 14.12 45.00 9.83
N ASP A 9 15.13 44.80 8.99
CA ASP A 9 15.25 43.65 8.09
C ASP A 9 15.36 42.39 8.97
N GLU A 10 14.24 41.68 9.13
CA GLU A 10 14.22 40.37 9.76
C GLU A 10 14.99 39.43 8.83
N GLY A 11 16.18 39.04 9.31
CA GLY A 11 17.12 38.17 8.64
C GLY A 11 16.42 36.96 8.04
N ASN A 12 16.21 37.05 6.73
CA ASN A 12 16.00 35.95 5.83
C ASN A 12 17.27 35.07 5.89
N LEU A 13 17.31 34.16 6.86
CA LEU A 13 18.35 33.15 6.92
C LEU A 13 18.26 32.37 5.60
N PRO A 14 19.34 32.27 4.82
CA PRO A 14 19.32 31.47 3.60
C PRO A 14 19.03 30.04 4.03
N ALA A 15 17.90 29.49 3.60
CA ALA A 15 17.71 28.05 3.56
C ALA A 15 18.85 27.49 2.70
N LEU A 16 19.93 27.07 3.37
CA LEU A 16 21.17 26.64 2.77
C LEU A 16 20.85 25.63 1.68
N SER A 17 21.24 26.01 0.46
CA SER A 17 21.28 25.22 -0.77
C SER A 17 22.05 23.91 -0.57
N ALA A 18 21.44 22.93 0.09
CA ALA A 18 21.88 21.57 0.01
C ALA A 18 21.58 21.07 -1.43
N PRO A 19 22.57 20.53 -2.15
CA PRO A 19 22.30 19.92 -3.46
C PRO A 19 21.21 18.85 -3.31
N PRO A 20 20.33 18.69 -4.31
CA PRO A 20 19.24 17.72 -4.23
C PRO A 20 19.82 16.32 -4.02
N LEU A 21 19.44 15.69 -2.92
CA LEU A 21 19.79 14.30 -2.67
C LEU A 21 18.96 13.44 -3.61
N ILE A 22 19.62 12.61 -4.40
CA ILE A 22 18.93 11.54 -5.13
C ILE A 22 18.20 10.70 -4.08
N ARG A 23 16.90 10.49 -4.28
CA ARG A 23 16.06 9.72 -3.36
C ARG A 23 15.83 8.33 -3.93
N LEU A 24 16.23 7.32 -3.18
CA LEU A 24 15.98 5.92 -3.50
C LEU A 24 14.80 5.40 -2.70
N ASP A 25 14.06 4.48 -3.29
CA ASP A 25 13.00 3.77 -2.59
C ASP A 25 13.45 2.35 -2.33
N ALA A 26 13.29 1.88 -1.11
CA ALA A 26 13.50 0.49 -0.76
C ALA A 26 12.21 -0.09 -0.20
N TYR A 27 11.91 -1.32 -0.57
CA TYR A 27 10.74 -2.05 -0.13
C TYR A 27 11.15 -3.45 0.34
N VAL A 28 10.66 -3.87 1.51
CA VAL A 28 10.78 -5.23 2.02
C VAL A 28 9.37 -5.81 2.12
N ALA A 29 9.10 -6.85 1.34
CA ALA A 29 7.87 -7.61 1.41
C ALA A 29 7.79 -8.46 2.68
N GLU A 30 6.60 -8.99 2.99
CA GLU A 30 6.38 -9.80 4.20
C GLU A 30 7.21 -11.09 4.24
N ASP A 31 7.55 -11.63 3.07
CA ASP A 31 8.42 -12.81 2.92
C ASP A 31 9.92 -12.49 2.94
N GLY A 32 10.29 -11.21 3.11
CA GLY A 32 11.67 -10.73 3.11
C GLY A 32 12.23 -10.37 1.72
N SER A 33 11.47 -10.58 0.64
CA SER A 33 11.86 -10.15 -0.71
C SER A 33 12.07 -8.65 -0.73
N THR A 34 13.17 -8.21 -1.32
CA THR A 34 13.64 -6.82 -1.19
C THR A 34 13.78 -6.16 -2.55
N VAL A 35 13.24 -4.96 -2.71
CA VAL A 35 13.34 -4.14 -3.92
C VAL A 35 14.02 -2.82 -3.58
N VAL A 36 15.03 -2.42 -4.35
CA VAL A 36 15.65 -1.09 -4.26
C VAL A 36 15.54 -0.39 -5.61
N ASN A 37 14.90 0.77 -5.61
CA ASN A 37 14.62 1.61 -6.77
C ASN A 37 14.02 0.83 -7.96
N GLY A 38 13.08 -0.07 -7.66
CA GLY A 38 12.44 -0.93 -8.65
C GLY A 38 13.30 -2.11 -9.12
N HIS A 39 14.42 -2.43 -8.48
CA HIS A 39 15.23 -3.62 -8.75
C HIS A 39 15.11 -4.61 -7.60
N LEU A 40 14.71 -5.85 -7.90
CA LEU A 40 14.72 -6.93 -6.92
C LEU A 40 16.17 -7.28 -6.56
N LEU A 41 16.47 -7.35 -5.27
CA LEU A 41 17.79 -7.76 -4.77
C LEU A 41 17.84 -9.28 -4.61
N GLU A 42 18.85 -9.91 -5.20
CA GLU A 42 19.14 -11.32 -4.96
C GLU A 42 19.80 -11.50 -3.59
N MET A 43 19.04 -12.06 -2.65
CA MET A 43 19.52 -12.36 -1.30
C MET A 43 20.32 -13.66 -1.33
N GLY A 44 21.59 -13.60 -1.76
CA GLY A 44 22.47 -14.77 -1.92
C GLY A 44 22.38 -15.78 -0.78
N GLY A 45 21.67 -16.89 -1.02
CA GLY A 45 21.59 -18.05 -0.13
C GLY A 45 20.85 -17.86 1.22
N GLY A 46 20.07 -16.80 1.42
CA GLY A 46 19.19 -16.65 2.60
C GLY A 46 19.86 -16.32 3.94
N VAL A 47 21.17 -16.08 3.98
CA VAL A 47 21.89 -15.79 5.23
C VAL A 47 21.92 -14.28 5.57
N ARG A 48 21.78 -13.41 4.57
CA ARG A 48 21.87 -11.96 4.77
C ARG A 48 20.50 -11.36 5.14
N PRO A 49 20.40 -10.52 6.19
CA PRO A 49 19.12 -9.91 6.54
C PRO A 49 18.77 -8.75 5.57
N PRO A 50 17.48 -8.53 5.24
CA PRO A 50 17.04 -7.53 4.25
C PRO A 50 17.59 -6.11 4.46
N ASN A 51 17.67 -5.67 5.71
CA ASN A 51 18.18 -4.35 6.07
C ASN A 51 19.64 -4.14 5.66
N GLU A 52 20.49 -5.16 5.79
CA GLU A 52 21.90 -5.06 5.38
C GLU A 52 22.04 -5.03 3.86
N ALA A 53 21.25 -5.82 3.14
CA ALA A 53 21.24 -5.79 1.68
C ALA A 53 20.78 -4.43 1.14
N ILE A 54 19.74 -3.85 1.74
CA ILE A 54 19.26 -2.50 1.40
C ILE A 54 20.36 -1.46 1.63
N LEU A 55 20.98 -1.47 2.81
CA LEU A 55 22.04 -0.51 3.13
C LEU A 55 23.21 -0.66 2.17
N ASP A 56 23.64 -1.88 1.86
CA ASP A 56 24.76 -2.11 0.93
C ASP A 56 24.43 -1.62 -0.48
N ALA A 57 23.22 -1.86 -0.96
CA ALA A 57 22.76 -1.36 -2.26
C ALA A 57 22.74 0.18 -2.28
N ILE A 58 22.17 0.82 -1.25
CA ILE A 58 22.11 2.29 -1.18
C ILE A 58 23.51 2.89 -1.01
N THR A 59 24.38 2.29 -0.20
CA THR A 59 25.78 2.73 -0.04
C THR A 59 26.53 2.61 -1.36
N MET A 60 26.31 1.55 -2.13
CA MET A 60 26.89 1.41 -3.47
C MET A 60 26.44 2.56 -4.38
N PHE A 61 25.15 2.91 -4.39
CA PHE A 61 24.65 4.07 -5.14
C PHE A 61 25.30 5.39 -4.68
N ALA A 62 25.38 5.63 -3.37
CA ALA A 62 26.02 6.84 -2.83
C ALA A 62 27.50 6.94 -3.23
N ARG A 63 28.23 5.83 -3.23
CA ARG A 63 29.63 5.76 -3.70
C ARG A 63 29.76 6.07 -5.18
N THR A 64 28.91 5.46 -6.02
CA THR A 64 28.91 5.70 -7.47
C THR A 64 28.63 7.16 -7.80
N LEU A 65 27.74 7.80 -7.05
CA LEU A 65 27.39 9.22 -7.23
C LEU A 65 28.39 10.18 -6.57
N GLY A 66 29.28 9.69 -5.70
CA GLY A 66 30.19 10.53 -4.91
C GLY A 66 29.47 11.49 -3.95
N ALA A 67 28.20 11.25 -3.65
CA ALA A 67 27.34 12.16 -2.90
C ALA A 67 26.40 11.38 -1.95
N PRO A 68 25.97 12.01 -0.84
CA PRO A 68 24.95 11.40 0.01
C PRO A 68 23.64 11.18 -0.76
N VAL A 69 22.90 10.15 -0.36
CA VAL A 69 21.64 9.72 -0.96
C VAL A 69 20.58 9.66 0.13
N ALA A 70 19.38 10.14 -0.17
CA ALA A 70 18.22 9.96 0.68
C ALA A 70 17.54 8.64 0.31
N ALA A 71 16.97 7.92 1.27
CA ALA A 71 16.24 6.70 1.00
C ALA A 71 14.97 6.60 1.85
N THR A 72 13.86 6.21 1.22
CA THR A 72 12.63 5.83 1.92
C THR A 72 12.54 4.31 1.90
N VAL A 73 12.62 3.69 3.08
CA VAL A 73 12.50 2.23 3.26
C VAL A 73 11.13 1.90 3.82
N ILE A 74 10.34 1.16 3.06
CA ILE A 74 9.03 0.63 3.47
C ILE A 74 9.24 -0.85 3.80
N ASP A 75 9.08 -1.24 5.05
CA ASP A 75 9.25 -2.63 5.49
C ASP A 75 7.92 -3.19 6.00
N ARG A 76 7.28 -4.01 5.15
CA ARG A 76 6.01 -4.66 5.47
C ARG A 76 6.15 -5.83 6.44
N SER A 77 7.33 -6.46 6.51
CA SER A 77 7.59 -7.54 7.49
C SER A 77 7.45 -7.07 8.95
N VAL A 78 7.72 -5.78 9.20
CA VAL A 78 7.57 -5.15 10.53
C VAL A 78 6.59 -3.97 10.56
N GLN A 79 5.88 -3.72 9.45
CA GLN A 79 4.90 -2.64 9.29
C GLN A 79 5.45 -1.23 9.62
N GLN A 80 6.64 -0.91 9.09
CA GLN A 80 7.34 0.36 9.36
C GLN A 80 7.76 1.09 8.09
N VAL A 81 7.88 2.42 8.22
CA VAL A 81 8.57 3.27 7.25
C VAL A 81 9.75 3.96 7.93
N ALA A 82 10.92 3.87 7.32
CA ALA A 82 12.15 4.53 7.75
C ALA A 82 12.68 5.44 6.65
N ARG A 83 13.12 6.64 7.01
CA ARG A 83 13.74 7.59 6.09
C ARG A 83 15.20 7.76 6.47
N LEU A 84 16.11 7.49 5.54
CA LEU A 84 17.54 7.39 5.77
C LEU A 84 18.29 8.38 4.89
N ARG A 85 19.39 8.93 5.40
CA ARG A 85 20.44 9.57 4.61
C ARG A 85 21.66 8.68 4.70
N VAL A 86 22.14 8.19 3.57
CA VAL A 86 23.28 7.29 3.46
C VAL A 86 24.41 8.01 2.75
N TYR A 87 25.60 7.97 3.33
CA TYR A 87 26.79 8.64 2.82
C TYR A 87 27.69 7.67 2.04
N PRO A 88 28.56 8.16 1.15
CA PRO A 88 29.50 7.32 0.39
C PRO A 88 30.46 6.50 1.27
N ASP A 89 30.76 6.98 2.48
CA ASP A 89 31.58 6.27 3.46
C ASP A 89 30.86 5.04 4.08
N GLY A 90 29.58 4.85 3.80
CA GLY A 90 28.74 3.78 4.34
C GLY A 90 28.08 4.12 5.67
N SER A 91 28.30 5.33 6.20
CA SER A 91 27.55 5.82 7.34
C SER A 91 26.11 6.14 6.94
N SER A 92 25.16 5.88 7.84
CA SER A 92 23.75 6.15 7.63
C SER A 92 23.17 6.86 8.85
N ARG A 93 22.29 7.84 8.61
CA ARG A 93 21.49 8.48 9.67
C ARG A 93 20.02 8.51 9.29
N THR A 94 19.15 8.30 10.27
CA THR A 94 17.71 8.51 10.09
C THR A 94 17.43 10.01 9.95
N ILE A 95 16.59 10.37 8.98
CA ILE A 95 16.10 11.73 8.82
C ILE A 95 14.85 11.86 9.70
N ALA A 96 14.85 12.80 10.64
CA ALA A 96 13.67 13.09 11.46
C ALA A 96 12.56 13.68 10.58
N GLU A 97 11.29 13.45 10.93
CA GLU A 97 10.12 13.99 10.19
C GLU A 97 10.19 15.53 10.02
N GLU A 98 10.80 16.23 10.99
CA GLU A 98 10.97 17.69 11.00
C GLU A 98 12.13 18.19 10.11
N GLU A 99 13.12 17.33 9.83
CA GLU A 99 14.23 17.59 8.90
C GLU A 99 13.90 17.12 7.46
N ASP A 100 12.81 16.36 7.30
CA ASP A 100 12.23 15.92 6.03
C ASP A 100 11.00 16.78 5.70
N LEU A 101 11.24 18.07 5.44
CA LEU A 101 10.27 18.92 4.74
C LEU A 101 9.73 18.13 3.53
N PRO A 102 8.40 18.01 3.37
CA PRO A 102 7.85 17.30 2.22
C PRO A 102 8.49 17.89 0.96
N PRO A 103 8.98 17.04 0.03
CA PRO A 103 9.55 17.55 -1.19
C PRO A 103 8.51 18.48 -1.82
N GLY A 104 8.89 19.75 -2.01
CA GLY A 104 8.05 20.67 -2.79
C GLY A 104 7.73 20.04 -4.15
N PRO A 105 6.67 20.47 -4.83
CA PRO A 105 6.22 19.88 -6.09
C PRO A 105 7.34 19.76 -7.15
N GLU A 106 8.26 20.72 -7.19
CA GLU A 106 9.45 20.70 -8.07
C GLU A 106 10.42 19.54 -7.77
N ARG A 107 10.56 19.15 -6.50
CA ARG A 107 11.43 18.05 -6.07
C ARG A 107 10.80 16.69 -6.35
N THR A 108 9.49 16.55 -6.12
CA THR A 108 8.75 15.33 -6.51
C THR A 108 8.84 15.11 -8.02
N ALA A 109 8.74 16.18 -8.82
CA ALA A 109 8.91 16.09 -10.27
C ALA A 109 10.32 15.67 -10.70
N ALA A 110 11.38 16.24 -10.10
CA ALA A 110 12.77 15.88 -10.44
C ALA A 110 13.13 14.42 -10.08
N GLU A 111 12.57 13.89 -8.99
CA GLU A 111 12.76 12.49 -8.61
C GLU A 111 11.99 11.53 -9.53
N GLU A 112 10.78 11.90 -9.95
CA GLU A 112 10.02 11.14 -10.95
C GLU A 112 10.65 11.20 -12.34
N GLU A 113 11.32 12.31 -12.69
CA GLU A 113 12.10 12.40 -13.92
C GLU A 113 13.33 11.48 -13.88
N ALA A 114 14.00 11.39 -12.72
CA ALA A 114 15.13 10.49 -12.54
C ALA A 114 14.74 9.00 -12.65
N PHE A 115 13.55 8.63 -12.15
CA PHE A 115 13.03 7.25 -12.22
C PHE A 115 11.51 7.23 -12.46
N PRO A 116 11.07 7.32 -13.74
CA PRO A 116 9.66 7.46 -14.04
C PRO A 116 8.88 6.19 -13.65
N PRO A 117 7.66 6.33 -13.09
CA PRO A 117 6.78 5.20 -12.78
C PRO A 117 6.61 4.23 -13.96
N LEU A 118 6.60 4.75 -15.20
CA LEU A 118 6.51 3.94 -16.41
C LEU A 118 7.66 2.93 -16.55
N ALA A 119 8.91 3.33 -16.28
CA ALA A 119 10.06 2.41 -16.34
C ALA A 119 9.96 1.28 -15.29
N ARG A 120 9.36 1.58 -14.12
CA ARG A 120 9.08 0.57 -13.08
C ARG A 120 8.00 -0.40 -13.55
N VAL A 121 6.95 0.10 -14.20
CA VAL A 121 5.87 -0.72 -14.79
C VAL A 121 6.41 -1.62 -15.91
N GLU A 122 7.23 -1.10 -16.82
CA GLU A 122 7.85 -1.89 -17.89
C GLU A 122 8.64 -3.07 -17.33
N ARG A 123 9.38 -2.87 -16.24
CA ARG A 123 10.11 -3.94 -15.57
C ARG A 123 9.18 -4.97 -14.94
N ILE A 124 8.11 -4.55 -14.25
CA ILE A 124 7.08 -5.47 -13.73
C ILE A 124 6.53 -6.34 -14.86
N ILE A 125 6.21 -5.73 -16.01
CA ILE A 125 5.71 -6.43 -17.21
C ILE A 125 6.75 -7.43 -17.74
N GLN A 126 8.04 -7.06 -17.79
CA GLN A 126 9.11 -7.96 -18.24
C GLN A 126 9.20 -9.21 -17.37
N HIS A 127 9.18 -9.08 -16.04
CA HIS A 127 9.18 -10.23 -15.14
C HIS A 127 7.91 -11.06 -15.29
N ALA A 128 6.74 -10.43 -15.43
CA ALA A 128 5.49 -11.14 -15.65
C ALA A 128 5.50 -11.96 -16.96
N ARG A 129 6.06 -11.40 -18.05
CA ARG A 129 6.22 -12.10 -19.35
C ARG A 129 7.16 -13.29 -19.30
N ARG A 130 8.11 -13.31 -18.36
CA ARG A 130 9.03 -14.43 -18.12
C ARG A 130 8.46 -15.46 -17.13
N GLU A 131 7.19 -15.32 -16.75
CA GLU A 131 6.53 -16.13 -15.73
C GLU A 131 7.18 -16.03 -14.33
N GLU A 132 7.99 -15.00 -14.10
CA GLU A 132 8.58 -14.67 -12.81
C GLU A 132 7.57 -13.89 -11.96
N LEU A 133 6.37 -14.46 -11.80
CA LEU A 133 5.20 -13.79 -11.23
C LEU A 133 5.43 -13.35 -9.78
N HIS A 134 6.28 -14.06 -9.05
CA HIS A 134 6.66 -13.68 -7.71
C HIS A 134 7.41 -12.34 -7.67
N ALA A 135 8.47 -12.23 -8.48
CA ALA A 135 9.23 -10.98 -8.61
C ALA A 135 8.35 -9.83 -9.10
N ALA A 136 7.52 -10.08 -10.12
CA ALA A 136 6.56 -9.10 -10.64
C ALA A 136 5.61 -8.59 -9.54
N PHE A 137 5.11 -9.48 -8.69
CA PHE A 137 4.20 -9.13 -7.60
C PHE A 137 4.89 -8.25 -6.54
N VAL A 138 6.10 -8.62 -6.12
CA VAL A 138 6.87 -7.85 -5.13
C VAL A 138 7.20 -6.46 -5.67
N MET A 139 7.58 -6.33 -6.94
CA MET A 139 7.84 -5.03 -7.57
C MET A 139 6.57 -4.20 -7.74
N ALA A 140 5.43 -4.81 -8.09
CA ALA A 140 4.15 -4.12 -8.16
C ALA A 140 3.71 -3.60 -6.77
N SER A 141 3.91 -4.41 -5.73
CA SER A 141 3.69 -4.02 -4.34
C SER A 141 4.58 -2.83 -3.97
N ALA A 142 5.88 -2.89 -4.26
CA ALA A 142 6.81 -1.79 -4.02
C ALA A 142 6.37 -0.49 -4.72
N LEU A 143 5.90 -0.58 -5.96
CA LEU A 143 5.40 0.56 -6.72
C LEU A 143 4.13 1.15 -6.08
N ARG A 144 3.15 0.33 -5.72
CA ARG A 144 1.91 0.78 -5.06
C ARG A 144 2.22 1.49 -3.76
N GLU A 145 3.04 0.88 -2.90
CA GLU A 145 3.38 1.42 -1.57
C GLU A 145 4.08 2.77 -1.69
N HIS A 146 5.05 2.86 -2.59
CA HIS A 146 5.78 4.08 -2.83
C HIS A 146 4.87 5.22 -3.33
N LEU A 147 4.03 4.96 -4.34
CA LEU A 147 3.13 5.97 -4.89
C LEU A 147 2.07 6.38 -3.87
N THR A 148 1.52 5.41 -3.12
CA THR A 148 0.55 5.67 -2.04
C THR A 148 1.15 6.58 -0.97
N LEU A 149 2.39 6.33 -0.55
CA LEU A 149 3.06 7.15 0.46
C LEU A 149 3.29 8.59 -0.01
N ARG A 150 3.57 8.80 -1.30
CA ARG A 150 3.93 10.12 -1.84
C ARG A 150 2.77 10.94 -2.32
N ARG A 151 1.83 10.31 -3.01
CA ARG A 151 0.74 10.96 -3.74
C ARG A 151 -0.62 10.72 -3.08
N GLY A 152 -0.68 9.79 -2.12
CA GLY A 152 -1.91 9.36 -1.48
C GLY A 152 -2.56 8.18 -2.20
N ALA A 153 -3.44 7.47 -1.50
CA ALA A 153 -4.08 6.25 -1.99
C ALA A 153 -5.08 6.50 -3.14
N GLU A 154 -5.61 7.72 -3.24
CA GLU A 154 -6.63 8.13 -4.22
C GLU A 154 -6.02 8.78 -5.47
N ASP A 155 -4.71 9.00 -5.52
CA ASP A 155 -4.03 9.50 -6.73
C ASP A 155 -4.15 8.49 -7.88
N GLU A 156 -4.24 9.01 -9.10
CA GLU A 156 -4.41 8.21 -10.32
C GLU A 156 -3.31 7.16 -10.48
N LEU A 157 -2.04 7.53 -10.28
CA LEU A 157 -0.93 6.58 -10.42
C LEU A 157 -0.90 5.55 -9.29
N SER A 158 -1.27 5.95 -8.07
CA SER A 158 -1.40 5.03 -6.94
C SER A 158 -2.48 3.98 -7.18
N MET A 159 -3.62 4.38 -7.77
CA MET A 159 -4.69 3.48 -8.16
C MET A 159 -4.26 2.53 -9.29
N GLU A 160 -3.58 3.03 -10.32
CA GLU A 160 -3.07 2.20 -11.42
C GLU A 160 -2.04 1.18 -10.93
N ALA A 161 -1.11 1.58 -10.04
CA ALA A 161 -0.17 0.63 -9.44
C ALA A 161 -0.87 -0.46 -8.61
N ARG A 162 -1.94 -0.09 -7.87
CA ARG A 162 -2.78 -1.06 -7.15
C ARG A 162 -3.52 -2.00 -8.10
N ALA A 163 -4.01 -1.50 -9.23
CA ALA A 163 -4.65 -2.33 -10.25
C ALA A 163 -3.65 -3.31 -10.91
N ILE A 164 -2.41 -2.88 -11.16
CA ILE A 164 -1.33 -3.75 -11.65
C ILE A 164 -1.02 -4.86 -10.64
N GLU A 165 -0.86 -4.54 -9.35
CA GLU A 165 -0.62 -5.55 -8.31
C GLU A 165 -1.78 -6.54 -8.21
N ALA A 166 -3.03 -6.06 -8.28
CA ALA A 166 -4.22 -6.92 -8.30
C ALA A 166 -4.20 -7.90 -9.50
N TYR A 167 -3.77 -7.42 -10.67
CA TYR A 167 -3.66 -8.26 -11.86
C TYR A 167 -2.54 -9.30 -11.75
N ILE A 168 -1.36 -8.92 -11.24
CA ILE A 168 -0.28 -9.89 -11.02
C ILE A 168 -0.68 -10.94 -9.96
N ALA A 169 -1.39 -10.55 -8.90
CA ALA A 169 -1.95 -11.49 -7.93
C ALA A 169 -2.94 -12.46 -8.58
N TYR A 170 -3.78 -11.99 -9.51
CA TYR A 170 -4.69 -12.85 -10.28
C TYR A 170 -3.91 -13.89 -11.09
N LEU A 171 -2.85 -13.48 -11.79
CA LEU A 171 -2.01 -14.38 -12.59
C LEU A 171 -1.32 -15.44 -11.72
N ARG A 172 -0.97 -15.10 -10.47
CA ARG A 172 -0.41 -16.05 -9.49
C ARG A 172 -1.41 -17.06 -8.94
N GLY A 173 -2.71 -16.85 -9.16
CA GLY A 173 -3.78 -17.62 -8.52
C GLY A 173 -4.14 -17.12 -7.11
N ASP A 174 -3.56 -16.01 -6.66
CA ASP A 174 -3.82 -15.40 -5.36
C ASP A 174 -5.12 -14.56 -5.43
N TYR A 175 -6.25 -15.23 -5.72
CA TYR A 175 -7.52 -14.58 -6.04
C TYR A 175 -8.10 -13.75 -4.89
N MET A 176 -7.85 -14.14 -3.64
CA MET A 176 -8.27 -13.36 -2.47
C MET A 176 -7.57 -11.99 -2.48
N ILE A 177 -6.24 -11.98 -2.61
CA ILE A 177 -5.44 -10.74 -2.66
C ILE A 177 -5.86 -9.90 -3.87
N SER A 178 -6.00 -10.52 -5.04
CA SER A 178 -6.47 -9.83 -6.25
C SER A 178 -7.83 -9.15 -6.06
N THR A 179 -8.82 -9.87 -5.49
CA THR A 179 -10.15 -9.30 -5.22
C THR A 179 -10.09 -8.16 -4.21
N VAL A 180 -9.27 -8.27 -3.15
CA VAL A 180 -9.09 -7.19 -2.17
C VAL A 180 -8.57 -5.93 -2.84
N LEU A 181 -7.45 -6.03 -3.56
CA LEU A 181 -6.80 -4.88 -4.19
C LEU A 181 -7.71 -4.24 -5.25
N ALA A 182 -8.36 -5.05 -6.08
CA ALA A 182 -9.28 -4.56 -7.12
C ALA A 182 -10.54 -3.91 -6.52
N LEU A 183 -11.10 -4.46 -5.44
CA LEU A 183 -12.23 -3.84 -4.75
C LEU A 183 -11.87 -2.48 -4.16
N THR A 184 -10.65 -2.31 -3.64
CA THR A 184 -10.21 -1.01 -3.12
C THR A 184 -10.16 0.04 -4.22
N VAL A 185 -9.67 -0.28 -5.42
CA VAL A 185 -9.71 0.63 -6.58
C VAL A 185 -11.17 0.92 -6.98
N ALA A 186 -12.01 -0.12 -7.07
CA ALA A 186 -13.43 0.03 -7.42
C ALA A 186 -14.20 0.91 -6.43
N ARG A 187 -13.98 0.75 -5.12
CA ARG A 187 -14.56 1.62 -4.07
C ARG A 187 -14.19 3.08 -4.26
N ILE A 188 -12.90 3.35 -4.49
CA ILE A 188 -12.41 4.72 -4.68
C ILE A 188 -13.10 5.32 -5.91
N ARG A 189 -13.10 4.63 -7.06
CA ARG A 189 -13.78 5.12 -8.28
C ARG A 189 -15.27 5.30 -8.10
N CYS A 190 -15.99 4.34 -7.51
CA CYS A 190 -17.42 4.49 -7.24
C CYS A 190 -17.73 5.72 -6.36
N ARG A 191 -16.78 6.18 -5.54
CA ARG A 191 -16.94 7.40 -4.73
C ARG A 191 -16.51 8.67 -5.47
N THR A 192 -15.43 8.63 -6.25
CA THR A 192 -14.80 9.84 -6.83
C THR A 192 -15.17 10.09 -8.29
N ASP A 193 -15.35 9.03 -9.08
CA ASP A 193 -15.68 9.10 -10.51
C ASP A 193 -16.42 7.83 -10.95
N LEU A 194 -17.74 7.90 -10.86
CA LEU A 194 -18.61 6.76 -11.16
C LEU A 194 -18.55 6.35 -12.64
N SER A 195 -18.26 7.30 -13.54
CA SER A 195 -18.18 7.06 -14.99
C SER A 195 -17.03 6.11 -15.37
N ARG A 196 -15.95 6.14 -14.58
CA ARG A 196 -14.76 5.29 -14.77
C ARG A 196 -14.76 4.03 -13.89
N ALA A 197 -15.79 3.82 -13.09
CA ALA A 197 -15.80 2.73 -12.11
C ALA A 197 -16.12 1.35 -12.70
N ALA A 198 -16.89 1.27 -13.80
CA ALA A 198 -17.35 -0.02 -14.34
C ALA A 198 -16.21 -1.01 -14.69
N PRO A 199 -15.10 -0.60 -15.34
CA PRO A 199 -13.96 -1.49 -15.58
C PRO A 199 -13.30 -2.00 -14.28
N GLU A 200 -13.28 -1.19 -13.21
CA GLU A 200 -12.70 -1.62 -11.92
C GLU A 200 -13.58 -2.65 -11.22
N VAL A 201 -14.89 -2.45 -11.23
CA VAL A 201 -15.85 -3.43 -10.69
C VAL A 201 -15.80 -4.72 -11.52
N ALA A 202 -15.59 -4.63 -12.83
CA ALA A 202 -15.37 -5.79 -13.69
C ALA A 202 -14.11 -6.58 -13.30
N ARG A 203 -12.96 -5.89 -13.12
CA ARG A 203 -11.70 -6.52 -12.65
C ARG A 203 -11.89 -7.23 -11.31
N ALA A 204 -12.51 -6.56 -10.34
CA ALA A 204 -12.79 -7.14 -9.03
C ALA A 204 -13.72 -8.37 -9.12
N THR A 205 -14.73 -8.30 -9.99
CA THR A 205 -15.66 -9.42 -10.24
C THR A 205 -14.95 -10.62 -10.86
N ALA A 206 -14.06 -10.41 -11.83
CA ALA A 206 -13.30 -11.49 -12.47
C ALA A 206 -12.42 -12.24 -11.47
N ALA A 207 -11.72 -11.52 -10.59
CA ALA A 207 -10.95 -12.14 -9.51
C ALA A 207 -11.85 -12.88 -8.51
N TRP A 208 -12.96 -12.25 -8.12
CA TRP A 208 -13.91 -12.83 -7.15
C TRP A 208 -14.52 -14.14 -7.66
N GLN A 209 -14.82 -14.24 -8.95
CA GLN A 209 -15.36 -15.46 -9.58
C GLN A 209 -14.44 -16.68 -9.38
N ARG A 210 -13.13 -16.46 -9.25
CA ARG A 210 -12.12 -17.51 -9.02
C ARG A 210 -11.89 -17.82 -7.54
N MET A 211 -12.35 -16.97 -6.63
CA MET A 211 -12.18 -17.19 -5.19
C MET A 211 -12.92 -18.45 -4.71
N SER A 212 -12.29 -19.15 -3.76
CA SER A 212 -12.87 -20.27 -3.02
C SER A 212 -12.94 -19.91 -1.53
N GLY A 213 -14.05 -20.20 -0.85
CA GLY A 213 -14.27 -19.87 0.56
C GLY A 213 -15.61 -19.16 0.80
N GLU A 214 -16.57 -19.86 1.38
CA GLU A 214 -17.98 -19.45 1.43
C GLU A 214 -18.20 -18.08 2.10
N GLY A 215 -17.58 -17.82 3.26
CA GLY A 215 -17.75 -16.55 3.99
C GLY A 215 -17.19 -15.33 3.25
N GLN A 216 -16.01 -15.45 2.63
CA GLN A 216 -15.39 -14.36 1.88
C GLN A 216 -16.06 -14.14 0.54
N VAL A 217 -16.51 -15.22 -0.12
CA VAL A 217 -17.28 -15.14 -1.37
C VAL A 217 -18.59 -14.40 -1.13
N GLY A 218 -19.33 -14.71 -0.06
CA GLY A 218 -20.57 -14.02 0.29
C GLY A 218 -20.35 -12.53 0.56
N THR A 219 -19.44 -12.20 1.48
CA THR A 219 -19.18 -10.81 1.91
C THR A 219 -18.74 -9.93 0.73
N ARG A 220 -17.72 -10.37 -0.02
CA ARG A 220 -17.19 -9.59 -1.16
C ARG A 220 -18.14 -9.59 -2.35
N GLY A 221 -18.93 -10.66 -2.52
CA GLY A 221 -19.91 -10.74 -3.59
C GLY A 221 -21.07 -9.76 -3.36
N GLN A 222 -21.56 -9.64 -2.13
CA GLN A 222 -22.62 -8.68 -1.80
C GLN A 222 -22.19 -7.24 -2.07
N GLU A 223 -20.93 -6.92 -1.75
CA GLU A 223 -20.35 -5.62 -2.06
C GLU A 223 -20.26 -5.36 -3.57
N LEU A 224 -19.80 -6.34 -4.36
CA LEU A 224 -19.78 -6.23 -5.82
C LEU A 224 -21.18 -6.03 -6.40
N LEU A 225 -22.16 -6.77 -5.89
CA LEU A 225 -23.55 -6.65 -6.33
C LEU A 225 -24.08 -5.22 -6.06
N HIS A 226 -23.80 -4.67 -4.89
CA HIS A 226 -24.17 -3.29 -4.55
C HIS A 226 -23.54 -2.27 -5.51
N MET A 227 -22.25 -2.43 -5.84
CA MET A 227 -21.58 -1.54 -6.80
C MET A 227 -22.20 -1.66 -8.21
N TRP A 228 -22.50 -2.87 -8.67
CA TRP A 228 -23.15 -3.10 -9.96
C TRP A 228 -24.55 -2.50 -10.03
N GLU A 229 -25.36 -2.65 -8.97
CA GLU A 229 -26.69 -2.08 -8.91
C GLU A 229 -26.67 -0.56 -8.89
N ARG A 230 -25.70 0.04 -8.19
CA ARG A 230 -25.48 1.49 -8.22
C ARG A 230 -25.09 1.99 -9.62
N LEU A 231 -24.19 1.29 -10.31
CA LEU A 231 -23.81 1.63 -11.69
C LEU A 231 -24.99 1.49 -12.66
N ALA A 232 -25.84 0.48 -12.46
CA ALA A 232 -27.04 0.27 -13.27
C ALA A 232 -28.06 1.40 -13.09
N ALA A 233 -28.32 1.78 -11.83
CA ALA A 233 -29.29 2.82 -11.48
C ALA A 233 -28.91 4.20 -12.06
N GLU A 234 -27.61 4.50 -12.11
CA GLU A 234 -27.06 5.76 -12.63
C GLU A 234 -26.79 5.71 -14.15
N GLY A 235 -27.16 4.62 -14.84
CA GLY A 235 -27.03 4.50 -16.30
C GLY A 235 -25.59 4.35 -16.80
N HIS A 236 -24.63 4.00 -15.94
CA HIS A 236 -23.22 3.81 -16.30
C HIS A 236 -22.90 2.40 -16.83
N LEU A 237 -23.87 1.50 -16.88
CA LEU A 237 -23.74 0.16 -17.46
C LEU A 237 -24.11 0.11 -18.95
N GLN A 238 -23.17 0.49 -19.81
CA GLN A 238 -23.38 0.50 -21.26
C GLN A 238 -23.08 -0.85 -21.94
N GLU A 239 -22.09 -1.60 -21.44
CA GLU A 239 -21.66 -2.84 -22.08
C GLU A 239 -22.47 -4.07 -21.61
N ALA A 240 -22.84 -4.94 -22.55
CA ALA A 240 -23.54 -6.20 -22.25
C ALA A 240 -22.72 -7.15 -21.35
N SER A 241 -21.38 -7.09 -21.46
CA SER A 241 -20.44 -7.82 -20.61
C SER A 241 -20.64 -7.48 -19.13
N HIS A 242 -20.78 -6.20 -18.79
CA HIS A 242 -20.97 -5.75 -17.41
C HIS A 242 -22.33 -6.19 -16.84
N HIS A 243 -23.39 -6.16 -17.65
CA HIS A 243 -24.70 -6.71 -17.27
C HIS A 243 -24.61 -8.21 -16.98
N ALA A 244 -23.92 -8.97 -17.84
CA ALA A 244 -23.71 -10.40 -17.62
C ALA A 244 -22.88 -10.68 -16.36
N MET A 245 -21.86 -9.86 -16.06
CA MET A 245 -21.07 -9.98 -14.83
C MET A 245 -21.92 -9.72 -13.58
N ALA A 246 -22.76 -8.69 -13.58
CA ALA A 246 -23.67 -8.40 -12.46
C ALA A 246 -24.65 -9.55 -12.22
N GLN A 247 -25.22 -10.12 -13.29
CA GLN A 247 -26.07 -11.31 -13.20
C GLN A 247 -25.32 -12.53 -12.64
N ALA A 248 -24.09 -12.75 -13.09
CA ALA A 248 -23.26 -13.86 -12.61
C ALA A 248 -22.95 -13.75 -11.10
N VAL A 249 -22.72 -12.53 -10.59
CA VAL A 249 -22.56 -12.28 -9.15
C VAL A 249 -23.84 -12.67 -8.41
N ARG A 250 -25.00 -12.15 -8.86
CA ARG A 250 -26.31 -12.43 -8.24
C ARG A 250 -26.60 -13.93 -8.18
N SER A 251 -26.52 -14.64 -9.32
CA SER A 251 -26.81 -16.07 -9.38
C SER A 251 -25.84 -16.93 -8.56
N ARG A 252 -24.61 -16.47 -8.33
CA ARG A 252 -23.66 -17.18 -7.46
C ARG A 252 -23.97 -16.95 -5.98
N LEU A 253 -24.35 -15.73 -5.59
CA LEU A 253 -24.78 -15.43 -4.23
C LEU A 253 -26.06 -16.17 -3.85
N GLU A 254 -27.04 -16.23 -4.76
CA GLU A 254 -28.29 -16.97 -4.57
C GLU A 254 -28.02 -18.46 -4.35
N ARG A 255 -27.15 -19.07 -5.17
CA ARG A 255 -26.72 -20.47 -4.97
C ARG A 255 -26.04 -20.66 -3.62
N GLY A 256 -25.11 -19.78 -3.24
CA GLY A 256 -24.46 -19.84 -1.92
C GLY A 256 -25.44 -19.69 -0.75
N SER A 257 -26.50 -18.88 -0.93
CA SER A 257 -27.54 -18.61 0.06
C SER A 257 -28.63 -19.69 0.10
N GLN A 258 -28.66 -20.62 -0.85
CA GLN A 258 -29.55 -21.79 -0.85
C GLN A 258 -28.96 -22.98 -0.08
N TYR A 259 -27.66 -22.96 0.25
CA TYR A 259 -27.00 -23.99 1.07
C TYR A 259 -26.88 -23.74 2.59
N PRO A 260 -27.40 -22.67 3.24
CA PRO A 260 -27.28 -22.51 4.69
C PRO A 260 -28.47 -23.14 5.42
N HIS A 261 -28.54 -24.47 5.44
CA HIS A 261 -28.97 -25.33 6.57
C HIS A 261 -28.99 -26.79 6.10
N GLY A 262 -27.88 -27.52 6.29
CA GLY A 262 -27.98 -28.98 6.40
C GLY A 262 -28.89 -29.32 7.58
N PRO A 263 -29.72 -30.39 7.51
CA PRO A 263 -30.74 -30.66 8.50
C PRO A 263 -30.11 -30.73 9.90
N ALA A 264 -30.73 -29.98 10.82
CA ALA A 264 -30.38 -29.95 12.22
C ALA A 264 -30.08 -31.37 12.74
N ALA A 265 -28.86 -31.57 13.22
CA ALA A 265 -28.55 -32.71 14.07
C ALA A 265 -29.55 -32.70 15.24
N PRO A 266 -30.10 -33.86 15.63
CA PRO A 266 -31.12 -33.92 16.66
C PRO A 266 -30.60 -33.34 17.98
N ALA A 267 -31.47 -32.55 18.60
CA ALA A 267 -31.23 -31.82 19.82
C ALA A 267 -30.57 -32.69 20.91
N SER A 268 -29.39 -32.27 21.35
CA SER A 268 -28.87 -32.66 22.65
C SER A 268 -29.74 -32.03 23.73
N ALA A 269 -30.33 -32.89 24.56
CA ALA A 269 -31.18 -32.57 25.70
C ALA A 269 -30.49 -31.62 26.72
N PRO A 270 -31.27 -30.89 27.55
CA PRO A 270 -30.79 -29.74 28.30
C PRO A 270 -30.04 -30.17 29.56
N ALA A 271 -28.84 -29.63 29.75
CA ALA A 271 -28.13 -29.71 31.02
C ALA A 271 -28.36 -28.42 31.83
N LEU A 272 -29.19 -28.58 32.87
CA LEU A 272 -29.06 -28.01 34.22
C LEU A 272 -28.70 -26.52 34.36
N THR A 273 -29.74 -25.79 34.73
CA THR A 273 -29.80 -24.55 35.51
C THR A 273 -28.83 -24.52 36.70
N ALA A 274 -28.10 -23.41 36.87
CA ALA A 274 -27.74 -22.88 38.19
C ALA A 274 -27.32 -21.39 38.15
N ALA A 275 -28.00 -20.64 39.01
CA ALA A 275 -27.60 -19.41 39.69
C ALA A 275 -27.57 -18.05 38.94
N GLN A 276 -28.63 -17.28 39.24
CA GLN A 276 -28.75 -15.82 39.14
C GLN A 276 -27.93 -15.09 40.23
N GLY A 277 -27.57 -13.82 39.97
CA GLY A 277 -27.23 -12.82 41.00
C GLY A 277 -26.49 -11.59 40.43
N PRO A 278 -26.76 -10.34 40.86
CA PRO A 278 -27.11 -9.25 39.92
C PRO A 278 -26.26 -7.96 40.03
N SER A 279 -26.72 -6.92 39.30
CA SER A 279 -26.43 -5.45 39.38
C SER A 279 -25.08 -4.97 38.83
N GLN A 280 -24.90 -3.75 38.30
CA GLN A 280 -25.65 -2.60 37.77
C GLN A 280 -24.52 -1.59 37.42
N GLY A 281 -24.63 -0.76 36.38
CA GLY A 281 -23.61 0.28 36.15
C GLY A 281 -23.65 0.96 34.79
N THR A 282 -24.61 1.85 34.61
CA THR A 282 -24.72 2.83 33.52
C THR A 282 -23.58 3.86 33.53
N ALA A 283 -23.02 4.17 32.36
CA ALA A 283 -22.48 5.51 32.07
C ALA A 283 -22.48 5.77 30.55
N GLN A 284 -23.27 6.77 30.14
CA GLN A 284 -23.33 7.37 28.82
C GLN A 284 -22.10 8.28 28.57
N GLY A 285 -21.58 8.29 27.34
CA GLY A 285 -20.62 9.26 26.83
C GLY A 285 -20.99 9.72 25.40
N PRO A 286 -20.61 10.92 24.96
CA PRO A 286 -21.32 11.74 23.96
C PRO A 286 -20.89 11.45 22.50
N PRO A 287 -21.54 12.07 21.47
CA PRO A 287 -21.59 11.52 20.12
C PRO A 287 -20.32 11.82 19.31
N GLN A 288 -19.81 10.80 18.63
CA GLN A 288 -18.75 10.95 17.63
C GLN A 288 -19.35 11.41 16.29
N GLY A 289 -18.68 12.39 15.67
CA GLY A 289 -18.98 12.95 14.36
C GLY A 289 -18.82 11.95 13.20
N PRO A 290 -18.93 12.42 11.94
CA PRO A 290 -19.31 11.58 10.81
C PRO A 290 -18.31 10.46 10.56
N ALA A 291 -18.87 9.26 10.41
CA ALA A 291 -18.17 8.01 10.18
C ALA A 291 -17.20 8.09 8.99
N GLN A 292 -15.91 8.05 9.30
CA GLN A 292 -14.93 7.55 8.34
C GLN A 292 -15.27 6.08 8.10
N GLY A 293 -15.58 5.73 6.85
CA GLY A 293 -15.80 4.34 6.47
C GLY A 293 -14.61 3.47 6.90
N PRO A 294 -14.82 2.18 7.21
CA PRO A 294 -13.76 1.32 7.67
C PRO A 294 -12.63 1.29 6.64
N VAL A 295 -11.46 1.81 7.06
CA VAL A 295 -10.20 1.67 6.31
C VAL A 295 -9.96 0.18 6.15
N ALA A 296 -9.83 -0.27 4.91
CA ALA A 296 -9.54 -1.68 4.63
C ALA A 296 -8.24 -2.07 5.36
N PRO A 297 -8.13 -3.28 5.94
CA PRO A 297 -7.03 -3.63 6.83
C PRO A 297 -5.63 -3.48 6.17
N GLU A 298 -5.55 -3.59 4.85
CA GLU A 298 -4.36 -3.35 4.03
C GLU A 298 -3.91 -1.88 3.91
N ASP A 299 -4.81 -0.91 4.11
CA ASP A 299 -4.54 0.53 4.04
C ASP A 299 -4.30 1.14 5.44
N LYS A 300 -4.12 0.30 6.47
CA LYS A 300 -3.71 0.79 7.80
C LYS A 300 -2.42 1.60 7.65
N PRO A 301 -2.39 2.85 8.13
CA PRO A 301 -1.21 3.69 8.01
C PRO A 301 -0.03 3.00 8.71
N LEU A 302 1.06 2.87 7.97
CA LEU A 302 2.31 2.31 8.51
C LEU A 302 2.81 3.20 9.64
N ALA A 303 3.31 2.59 10.70
CA ALA A 303 3.83 3.35 11.82
C ALA A 303 5.14 4.06 11.40
N PRO A 304 5.25 5.39 11.56
CA PRO A 304 6.54 6.04 11.46
C PRO A 304 7.43 5.47 12.57
N THR A 305 8.69 5.19 12.21
CA THR A 305 9.61 4.55 13.16
C THR A 305 9.99 5.52 14.27
N ARG A 306 9.26 5.52 15.41
CA ARG A 306 9.58 6.35 16.59
C ARG A 306 10.64 5.73 17.52
N ARG A 307 10.82 4.40 17.48
CA ARG A 307 11.82 3.66 18.26
C ARG A 307 12.25 2.41 17.50
N GLY A 308 13.44 2.46 16.90
CA GLY A 308 14.02 1.34 16.15
C GLY A 308 15.42 1.63 15.59
N LEU A 309 16.20 2.46 16.29
CA LEU A 309 17.47 3.04 15.83
C LEU A 309 18.61 2.05 15.50
N ARG A 310 18.49 0.76 15.86
CA ARG A 310 19.61 -0.20 15.77
C ARG A 310 19.66 -1.05 14.50
N ARG A 311 18.59 -1.07 13.68
CA ARG A 311 18.52 -1.98 12.53
C ARG A 311 19.16 -1.42 11.25
N PHE A 312 19.17 -0.10 11.09
CA PHE A 312 19.67 0.57 9.87
C PHE A 312 20.89 1.47 10.11
N THR A 313 21.57 1.29 11.24
CA THR A 313 22.83 1.98 11.56
C THR A 313 23.97 0.99 11.46
N ARG A 314 24.83 1.12 10.44
CA ARG A 314 26.17 0.51 10.52
C ARG A 314 26.99 1.38 11.47
N TRP A 315 27.40 0.82 12.59
CA TRP A 315 28.48 1.44 13.37
C TRP A 315 29.73 1.44 12.47
N PRO A 316 30.48 2.55 12.36
CA PRO A 316 31.78 2.52 11.70
C PRO A 316 32.66 1.49 12.42
N GLY A 317 32.80 0.31 11.83
CA GLY A 317 33.71 -0.71 12.28
C GLY A 317 35.13 -0.19 12.11
N ARG A 318 35.89 -0.25 13.22
CA ARG A 318 37.34 -0.06 13.28
C ARG A 318 38.00 -0.65 12.03
N SER A 319 38.78 0.19 11.34
CA SER A 319 39.83 -0.27 10.45
C SER A 319 40.65 -1.34 11.19
N ALA A 320 40.58 -2.59 10.72
CA ALA A 320 41.59 -3.57 11.08
C ALA A 320 42.90 -3.10 10.42
N GLY A 321 43.89 -2.78 11.24
CA GLY A 321 45.26 -2.57 10.79
C GLY A 321 45.94 -3.87 10.41
#